data_AF-A0A1G0F5G2-F1
#
_entry.id   AF-A0A1G0F5G2-F1
#
_cell.length_a   1.000
_cell.length_b   1.000
_cell.length_c   1.000
_cell.angle_alpha   90.00
_cell.angle_beta   90.00
_cell.angle_gamma   90.00
#
_symmetry.space_group_name_H-M   'P 1'
#
loop_
_entity.id
_entity.type
_entity.pdbx_description
1 polymer ?
#
loop_
_entity_poly.entity_id
_entity_poly.type
_entity_poly.pdbx_seq_one_letter_code
_entity_poly.pdbx_strand_id
1 'polypeptide(L)'
;MPLNSIAWIGRLTGPKGEIAQRIVNEVAPRFPDIKFTIVGGPENEPMRKAAGNNVAFLGFVEDVNAVIESHDLVIGAGRVALEAMRKRVPVIAVGESQYIGPISEATINQAKASNFGDCAHPQPWTARQMADDISRIARGELSLPLAHYAEYLRDYAADEVYGKVLEVYRRARIDAYLGRYREIPVLTYHRILQTRPSDSKFNIYVTVDELDWQIKNLKQRGFEFITFNEIADGVQGKKPVILTFDDGYEDNYQNLLPLLKRHDAKAVIYALGDRAIRNNRWDMARGEPEAPLMNDEQLIACHRSGQVEVGSHGMSHRHLPQLTVDEALHEIQESKRSLENLLGAEIVSFAYPYGDCGARETEQVRQAGYLFGIATVSGPTKMADDLLRVRRITMFPNTKAAGFFKKTSGWYLRYCKLKGKDF
;
A
#
# COMPACT_ATOMS: atom_id res chain seq x y z
N MET A 1 0.68 25.10 33.42
CA MET A 1 1.84 24.76 34.27
C MET A 1 2.77 25.96 34.28
N PRO A 2 3.46 26.29 35.38
CA PRO A 2 4.46 27.34 35.37
C PRO A 2 5.61 26.93 34.42
N LEU A 3 5.97 27.82 33.50
CA LEU A 3 7.04 27.60 32.53
C LEU A 3 8.37 28.01 33.16
N ASN A 4 9.20 27.05 33.58
CA ASN A 4 10.48 27.32 34.26
C ASN A 4 11.70 26.99 33.39
N SER A 5 11.50 26.15 32.38
CA SER A 5 12.59 25.61 31.56
C SER A 5 12.19 25.44 30.10
N ILE A 6 13.08 25.85 29.19
CA ILE A 6 12.90 25.77 27.73
C ILE A 6 14.15 25.14 27.12
N ALA A 7 13.98 24.13 26.26
CA ALA A 7 15.09 23.58 25.49
C ALA A 7 15.00 24.01 24.01
N TRP A 8 16.06 24.60 23.47
CA TRP A 8 16.30 24.61 22.04
C TRP A 8 17.11 23.39 21.65
N ILE A 9 16.64 22.63 20.66
CA ILE A 9 17.34 21.43 20.20
C ILE A 9 17.48 21.49 18.68
N GLY A 10 18.72 21.57 18.20
CA GLY A 10 19.00 21.64 16.77
C GLY A 10 20.47 21.84 16.45
N ARG A 11 20.82 21.77 15.16
CA ARG A 11 22.18 22.12 14.72
C ARG A 11 22.46 23.59 15.07
N LEU A 12 23.67 23.87 15.57
CA LEU A 12 24.10 25.23 15.90
C LEU A 12 24.86 25.90 14.74
N THR A 13 24.72 25.35 13.53
CA THR A 13 25.33 25.83 12.29
C THR A 13 24.28 26.08 11.22
N GLY A 14 24.64 26.89 10.22
CA GLY A 14 23.73 27.26 9.12
C GLY A 14 22.47 27.98 9.63
N PRO A 15 21.34 27.86 8.92
CA PRO A 15 20.10 28.53 9.28
C PRO A 15 19.59 28.19 10.69
N LYS A 16 19.75 26.93 11.14
CA LYS A 16 19.40 26.54 12.53
C LYS A 16 20.30 27.19 13.57
N GLY A 17 21.57 27.39 13.25
CA GLY A 17 22.50 28.15 14.10
C GLY A 17 22.10 29.62 14.25
N GLU A 18 21.65 30.25 13.18
CA GLU A 18 21.14 31.64 13.22
C GLU A 18 19.90 31.76 14.11
N ILE A 19 18.99 30.77 14.05
CA ILE A 19 17.82 30.69 14.94
C ILE A 19 18.26 30.55 16.39
N ALA A 20 19.19 29.63 16.69
CA ALA A 20 19.73 29.43 18.03
C ALA A 20 20.36 30.73 18.57
N GLN A 21 21.14 31.41 17.73
CA GLN A 21 21.78 32.68 18.10
C GLN A 21 20.76 33.78 18.36
N ARG A 22 19.69 33.86 17.56
CA ARG A 22 18.57 34.78 17.80
C ARG A 22 17.84 34.48 19.12
N ILE A 23 17.63 33.20 19.44
CA ILE A 23 17.04 32.79 20.72
C ILE A 23 17.92 33.26 21.88
N VAL A 24 19.21 32.97 21.84
CA VAL A 24 20.18 33.33 22.89
C VAL A 24 20.29 34.86 23.06
N ASN A 25 20.38 35.61 21.96
CA ASN A 25 20.66 37.04 22.01
C ASN A 25 19.42 37.92 22.25
N GLU A 26 18.25 37.51 21.75
CA GLU A 26 17.08 38.39 21.67
C GLU A 26 15.85 37.87 22.42
N VAL A 27 15.73 36.55 22.61
CA VAL A 27 14.57 35.92 23.26
C VAL A 27 14.86 35.64 24.73
N ALA A 28 15.89 34.84 25.02
CA ALA A 28 16.23 34.42 26.39
C ALA A 28 16.42 35.58 27.39
N PRO A 29 17.05 36.73 27.04
CA PRO A 29 17.19 37.85 27.97
C PRO A 29 15.88 38.48 28.43
N ARG A 30 14.76 38.23 27.72
CA ARG A 30 13.43 38.73 28.10
C ARG A 30 12.77 37.90 29.20
N PHE A 31 13.34 36.76 29.56
CA PHE A 31 12.78 35.80 30.52
C PHE A 31 13.84 35.38 31.54
N PRO A 32 14.30 36.30 32.42
CA PRO A 32 15.40 36.04 33.35
C PRO A 32 15.12 34.87 34.32
N ASP A 33 13.85 34.60 34.61
CA ASP A 33 13.42 33.54 35.53
C ASP A 33 13.23 32.16 34.85
N ILE A 34 13.37 32.09 33.51
CA ILE A 34 13.23 30.86 32.75
C ILE A 34 14.61 30.39 32.30
N LYS A 35 14.96 29.13 32.60
CA LYS A 35 16.20 28.51 32.15
C LYS A 35 16.09 28.07 30.69
N PHE A 36 16.98 28.57 29.84
CA PHE A 36 17.13 28.13 28.45
C PHE A 36 18.29 27.15 28.33
N THR A 37 18.02 25.98 27.76
CA THR A 37 19.01 24.95 27.49
C THR A 37 19.22 24.84 25.98
N ILE A 38 20.43 25.10 25.50
CA ILE A 38 20.80 25.03 24.09
C ILE A 38 21.52 23.70 23.83
N VAL A 39 20.91 22.85 23.01
CA VAL A 39 21.41 21.51 22.69
C VAL A 39 21.73 21.40 21.20
N GLY A 40 22.92 20.88 20.91
CA GLY A 40 23.47 20.67 19.58
C GLY A 40 24.89 21.21 19.45
N GLY A 41 25.48 21.07 18.26
CA GLY A 41 26.81 21.58 17.99
C GLY A 41 27.16 21.65 16.51
N PRO A 42 28.37 22.09 16.17
CA PRO A 42 29.36 22.70 17.08
C PRO A 42 28.91 24.06 17.63
N GLU A 43 29.27 24.35 18.89
CA GLU A 43 29.00 25.65 19.51
C GLU A 43 29.85 26.77 18.90
N ASN A 44 29.31 27.99 18.88
CA ASN A 44 30.02 29.19 18.42
C ASN A 44 30.40 30.08 19.61
N GLU A 45 31.68 30.43 19.74
CA GLU A 45 32.22 31.20 20.87
C GLU A 45 31.52 32.57 21.07
N PRO A 46 31.28 33.38 20.03
CA PRO A 46 30.42 34.56 20.09
C PRO A 46 29.04 34.35 20.72
N MET A 47 28.35 33.26 20.40
CA MET A 47 27.03 32.97 20.94
C MET A 47 27.11 32.66 22.44
N ARG A 48 28.13 31.90 22.87
CA ARG A 48 28.36 31.60 24.28
C ARG A 48 28.69 32.85 25.10
N LYS A 49 29.44 33.80 24.53
CA LYS A 49 29.78 35.08 25.18
C LYS A 49 28.59 36.02 25.32
N ALA A 50 27.61 35.95 24.41
CA ALA A 50 26.41 36.78 24.44
C ALA A 50 25.30 36.22 25.36
N ALA A 51 25.45 34.98 25.82
CA ALA A 51 24.47 34.29 26.63
C ALA A 51 24.34 34.89 28.04
N GLY A 52 23.10 35.17 28.46
CA GLY A 52 22.80 35.61 29.83
C GLY A 52 22.91 34.47 30.85
N ASN A 53 22.81 34.79 32.14
CA ASN A 53 22.92 33.83 33.25
C ASN A 53 21.85 32.73 33.23
N ASN A 54 20.75 32.94 32.51
CA ASN A 54 19.65 31.99 32.36
C ASN A 54 19.83 31.02 31.18
N VAL A 55 20.95 31.08 30.45
CA VAL A 55 21.23 30.22 29.28
C VAL A 55 22.34 29.22 29.61
N ALA A 56 22.09 27.94 29.34
CA ALA A 56 23.06 26.86 29.47
C ALA A 56 23.27 26.14 28.12
N PHE A 57 24.52 25.87 27.76
CA PHE A 57 24.85 25.07 26.57
C PHE A 57 25.23 23.65 27.01
N LEU A 58 24.60 22.64 26.41
CA LEU A 58 24.92 21.23 26.66
C LEU A 58 25.77 20.61 25.55
N GLY A 59 25.92 21.28 24.41
CA GLY A 59 26.59 20.71 23.25
C GLY A 59 25.85 19.50 22.67
N PHE A 60 26.61 18.55 22.14
CA PHE A 60 26.06 17.26 21.71
C PHE A 60 25.71 16.40 22.92
N VAL A 61 24.49 15.86 22.92
CA VAL A 61 23.99 14.94 23.97
C VAL A 61 23.73 13.58 23.36
N GLU A 62 23.98 12.52 24.13
CA GLU A 62 23.68 11.14 23.72
C GLU A 62 22.17 10.86 23.74
N ASP A 63 21.45 11.41 24.73
CA ASP A 63 20.02 11.21 24.91
C ASP A 63 19.24 12.54 24.82
N VAL A 64 18.81 12.87 23.60
CA VAL A 64 17.94 14.03 23.34
C VAL A 64 16.57 13.87 23.99
N ASN A 65 16.07 12.63 24.13
CA ASN A 65 14.75 12.36 24.70
C ASN A 65 14.70 12.70 26.19
N ALA A 66 15.75 12.38 26.93
CA ALA A 66 15.89 12.77 28.34
C ALA A 66 15.87 14.30 28.51
N VAL A 67 16.53 15.04 27.60
CA VAL A 67 16.46 16.50 27.59
C VAL A 67 15.04 16.98 27.34
N ILE A 68 14.34 16.42 26.36
CA ILE A 68 12.96 16.80 26.05
C ILE A 68 12.06 16.63 27.28
N GLU A 69 12.13 15.49 27.97
CA GLU A 69 11.30 15.21 29.16
C GLU A 69 11.59 16.11 30.35
N SER A 70 12.84 16.59 30.47
CA SER A 70 13.25 17.42 31.58
C SER A 70 12.92 18.90 31.42
N HIS A 71 12.21 19.30 30.35
CA HIS A 71 11.88 20.70 30.06
C HIS A 71 10.38 20.91 29.89
N ASP A 72 9.91 22.10 30.29
CA ASP A 72 8.49 22.45 30.22
C ASP A 72 8.04 22.81 28.79
N LEU A 73 8.97 23.19 27.92
CA LEU A 73 8.74 23.57 26.53
C LEU A 73 9.97 23.28 25.68
N VAL A 74 9.73 22.76 24.47
CA VAL A 74 10.79 22.52 23.48
C VAL A 74 10.61 23.46 22.29
N ILE A 75 11.71 24.05 21.84
CA ILE A 75 11.81 24.81 20.59
C ILE A 75 12.62 23.97 19.61
N GLY A 76 12.05 23.66 18.45
CA GLY A 76 12.72 22.86 17.42
C GLY A 76 11.85 22.55 16.21
N ALA A 77 12.36 21.74 15.29
CA ALA A 77 11.69 21.35 14.05
C ALA A 77 11.89 19.87 13.71
N GLY A 78 11.20 19.40 12.69
CA GLY A 78 11.24 18.02 12.19
C GLY A 78 11.15 16.99 13.32
N ARG A 79 12.19 16.14 13.41
CA ARG A 79 12.25 15.06 14.42
C ARG A 79 12.14 15.56 15.85
N VAL A 80 12.75 16.69 16.20
CA VAL A 80 12.70 17.22 17.58
C VAL A 80 11.25 17.52 17.98
N ALA A 81 10.50 18.19 17.10
CA ALA A 81 9.10 18.50 17.35
C ALA A 81 8.26 17.22 17.47
N LEU A 82 8.49 16.23 16.60
CA LEU A 82 7.80 14.93 16.66
C LEU A 82 8.06 14.20 18.00
N GLU A 83 9.31 14.10 18.44
CA GLU A 83 9.64 13.39 19.69
C GLU A 83 9.11 14.14 20.92
N ALA A 84 9.18 15.47 20.96
CA ALA A 84 8.59 16.27 22.03
C ALA A 84 7.07 16.09 22.10
N MET A 85 6.39 16.09 20.95
CA MET A 85 4.96 15.82 20.89
C MET A 85 4.60 14.41 21.37
N ARG A 86 5.38 13.38 21.01
CA ARG A 86 5.17 12.00 21.51
C ARG A 86 5.22 11.93 23.03
N LYS A 87 6.08 12.75 23.63
CA LYS A 87 6.26 12.84 25.08
C LYS A 87 5.32 13.83 25.77
N ARG A 88 4.38 14.42 25.02
CA ARG A 88 3.42 15.41 25.51
C ARG A 88 4.10 16.66 26.10
N VAL A 89 5.29 16.98 25.61
CA VAL A 89 5.98 18.23 25.93
C VAL A 89 5.54 19.29 24.93
N PRO A 90 5.08 20.47 25.37
CA PRO A 90 4.76 21.60 24.49
C PRO A 90 5.88 21.89 23.48
N VAL A 91 5.49 22.29 22.26
CA VAL A 91 6.44 22.60 21.19
C VAL A 91 6.16 23.98 20.60
N ILE A 92 7.20 24.81 20.47
CA ILE A 92 7.25 25.91 19.49
C ILE A 92 8.04 25.41 18.28
N ALA A 93 7.37 25.30 17.14
CA ALA A 93 7.97 24.82 15.91
C ALA A 93 8.62 25.96 15.12
N VAL A 94 9.92 25.84 14.90
CA VAL A 94 10.70 26.75 14.06
C VAL A 94 11.85 25.99 13.40
N GLY A 95 11.87 26.00 12.08
CA GLY A 95 12.88 25.33 11.27
C GLY A 95 13.59 26.29 10.33
N GLU A 96 14.37 25.75 9.40
CA GLU A 96 15.23 26.54 8.50
C GLU A 96 14.45 27.48 7.57
N SER A 97 13.19 27.16 7.27
CA SER A 97 12.37 27.90 6.32
C SER A 97 11.38 28.84 7.03
N GLN A 98 10.72 28.39 8.09
CA GLN A 98 9.57 29.10 8.66
C GLN A 98 9.51 28.99 10.19
N TYR A 99 9.00 30.04 10.82
CA TYR A 99 8.47 30.00 12.18
C TYR A 99 6.98 29.65 12.13
N ILE A 100 6.63 28.49 12.68
CA ILE A 100 5.25 28.02 12.78
C ILE A 100 4.61 28.47 14.09
N GLY A 101 5.43 28.56 15.15
CA GLY A 101 4.98 28.93 16.49
C GLY A 101 4.50 27.74 17.31
N PRO A 102 3.75 27.98 18.40
CA PRO A 102 3.24 26.94 19.27
C PRO A 102 2.39 25.92 18.52
N ILE A 103 2.63 24.62 18.74
CA ILE A 103 1.81 23.56 18.14
C ILE A 103 0.45 23.52 18.83
N SER A 104 -0.57 23.81 18.04
CA SER A 104 -1.98 23.91 18.39
C SER A 104 -2.85 23.35 17.26
N GLU A 105 -4.16 23.28 17.48
CA GLU A 105 -5.13 22.92 16.43
C GLU A 105 -5.02 23.86 15.20
N ALA A 106 -4.73 25.14 15.42
CA ALA A 106 -4.59 26.12 14.35
C ALA A 106 -3.30 25.96 13.52
N THR A 107 -2.22 25.42 14.12
CA THR A 107 -0.89 25.41 13.51
C THR A 107 -0.44 24.03 13.04
N ILE A 108 -1.06 22.94 13.52
CA ILE A 108 -0.60 21.58 13.26
C ILE A 108 -0.57 21.21 11.77
N ASN A 109 -1.58 21.62 10.98
CA ASN A 109 -1.63 21.29 9.56
C ASN A 109 -0.48 21.94 8.78
N GLN A 110 -0.20 23.22 9.06
CA GLN A 110 0.95 23.93 8.48
C GLN A 110 2.28 23.34 8.98
N ALA A 111 2.36 22.97 10.26
CA ALA A 111 3.52 22.31 10.83
C ALA A 111 3.83 21.01 10.06
N LYS A 112 2.86 20.12 9.90
CA LYS A 112 3.04 18.85 9.17
C LYS A 112 3.46 19.06 7.72
N ALA A 113 2.81 19.98 7.01
CA ALA A 113 3.11 20.29 5.61
C ALA A 113 4.53 20.83 5.40
N SER A 114 5.09 21.52 6.40
CA SER A 114 6.41 22.14 6.33
C SER A 114 7.52 21.35 7.04
N ASN A 115 7.25 20.12 7.50
CA ASN A 115 8.14 19.39 8.41
C ASN A 115 8.55 20.23 9.65
N PHE A 116 7.55 20.84 10.28
CA PHE A 116 7.65 21.72 11.44
C PHE A 116 8.57 22.93 11.20
N GLY A 117 8.50 23.49 9.98
CA GLY A 117 9.26 24.67 9.56
C GLY A 117 10.57 24.38 8.84
N ASP A 118 10.99 23.12 8.69
CA ASP A 118 12.25 22.77 8.01
C ASP A 118 12.15 22.89 6.47
N CYS A 119 11.01 22.56 5.88
CA CYS A 119 10.84 22.47 4.43
C CYS A 119 9.61 23.24 3.96
N ALA A 120 9.77 24.50 3.55
CA ALA A 120 8.72 25.29 2.92
C ALA A 120 9.31 26.52 2.23
N HIS A 121 8.46 27.35 1.62
CA HIS A 121 8.88 28.68 1.18
C HIS A 121 9.34 29.52 2.38
N PRO A 122 10.55 30.11 2.37
CA PRO A 122 11.03 30.87 3.51
C PRO A 122 10.08 32.02 3.90
N GLN A 123 9.78 32.14 5.19
CA GLN A 123 8.99 33.26 5.72
C GLN A 123 9.78 33.98 6.82
N PRO A 124 9.93 35.32 6.73
CA PRO A 124 10.63 36.07 7.75
C PRO A 124 9.84 36.05 9.05
N TRP A 125 10.56 35.93 10.16
CA TRP A 125 10.01 35.99 11.51
C TRP A 125 10.96 36.76 12.42
N THR A 126 10.46 37.21 13.56
CA THR A 126 11.20 38.05 14.52
C THR A 126 11.28 37.41 15.89
N ALA A 127 12.35 37.68 16.63
CA ALA A 127 12.48 37.24 18.02
C ALA A 127 11.31 37.70 18.90
N ARG A 128 10.70 38.85 18.57
CA ARG A 128 9.51 39.37 19.25
C ARG A 128 8.33 38.41 19.13
N GLN A 129 8.05 37.86 17.94
CA GLN A 129 6.95 36.91 17.75
C GLN A 129 7.11 35.69 18.66
N MET A 130 8.31 35.10 18.70
CA MET A 130 8.59 33.96 19.58
C MET A 130 8.47 34.33 21.06
N ALA A 131 8.98 35.50 21.48
CA ALA A 131 8.84 35.97 22.85
C ALA A 131 7.38 36.22 23.25
N ASP A 132 6.56 36.77 22.35
CA ASP A 132 5.14 36.98 22.60
C ASP A 132 4.42 35.62 22.78
N ASP A 133 4.75 34.62 21.97
CA ASP A 133 4.19 33.27 22.11
C ASP A 133 4.64 32.56 23.40
N ILE A 134 5.92 32.66 23.79
CA ILE A 134 6.41 32.14 25.08
C ILE A 134 5.66 32.81 26.23
N SER A 135 5.45 34.13 26.17
CA SER A 135 4.72 34.88 27.20
C SER A 135 3.27 34.41 27.31
N ARG A 136 2.59 34.19 26.17
CA ARG A 136 1.22 33.66 26.13
C ARG A 136 1.13 32.25 26.69
N ILE A 137 2.11 31.39 26.41
CA ILE A 137 2.20 30.04 27.01
C ILE A 137 2.39 30.14 28.53
N ALA A 138 3.34 30.96 29.00
CA ALA A 138 3.64 31.14 30.42
C ALA A 138 2.43 31.67 31.22
N ARG A 139 1.62 32.54 30.60
CA ARG A 139 0.36 33.07 31.18
C ARG A 139 -0.84 32.12 31.04
N GLY A 140 -0.71 31.00 30.33
CA GLY A 140 -1.81 30.07 30.06
C GLY A 140 -2.86 30.61 29.09
N GLU A 141 -2.52 31.61 28.26
CA GLU A 141 -3.40 32.23 27.27
C GLU A 141 -3.52 31.42 25.97
N LEU A 142 -2.68 30.39 25.81
CA LEU A 142 -2.68 29.48 24.68
C LEU A 142 -3.11 28.09 25.14
N SER A 143 -4.13 27.55 24.49
CA SER A 143 -4.52 26.14 24.65
C SER A 143 -3.50 25.24 23.95
N LEU A 144 -2.76 24.45 24.72
CA LEU A 144 -1.80 23.48 24.22
C LEU A 144 -2.46 22.09 24.19
N PRO A 145 -2.68 21.49 23.01
CA PRO A 145 -3.49 20.28 22.87
C PRO A 145 -2.65 19.02 23.13
N LEU A 146 -1.99 18.94 24.30
CA LEU A 146 -1.06 17.85 24.65
C LEU A 146 -1.73 16.47 24.59
N ALA A 147 -3.02 16.40 24.94
CA ALA A 147 -3.81 15.16 24.84
C ALA A 147 -4.03 14.71 23.38
N HIS A 148 -4.06 15.64 22.42
CA HIS A 148 -4.29 15.36 21.00
C HIS A 148 -3.00 15.11 20.22
N TYR A 149 -1.83 15.30 20.82
CA TYR A 149 -0.56 15.09 20.11
C TYR A 149 -0.42 13.67 19.54
N ALA A 150 -0.89 12.64 20.24
CA ALA A 150 -0.91 11.28 19.69
C ALA A 150 -1.75 11.16 18.41
N GLU A 151 -2.87 11.87 18.34
CA GLU A 151 -3.74 11.91 17.17
C GLU A 151 -3.07 12.59 15.98
N TYR A 152 -2.42 13.73 16.23
CA TYR A 152 -1.71 14.50 15.21
C TYR A 152 -0.54 13.74 14.58
N LEU A 153 0.04 12.82 15.36
CA LEU A 153 1.20 12.02 14.98
C LEU A 153 0.85 10.66 14.33
N ARG A 154 -0.44 10.33 14.13
CA ARG A 154 -0.86 9.07 13.50
C ARG A 154 -0.14 8.81 12.17
N ASP A 155 -0.09 9.82 11.30
CA ASP A 155 0.58 9.73 9.99
C ASP A 155 2.10 9.45 10.06
N TYR A 156 2.71 9.62 11.23
CA TYR A 156 4.13 9.35 11.53
C TYR A 156 4.34 8.06 12.35
N ALA A 157 3.29 7.27 12.57
CA ALA A 157 3.41 5.96 13.21
C ALA A 157 4.30 5.06 12.36
N ALA A 158 5.19 4.30 13.02
CA ALA A 158 6.17 3.46 12.33
C ALA A 158 5.49 2.47 11.37
N ASP A 159 4.38 1.86 11.79
CA ASP A 159 3.63 0.90 10.98
C ASP A 159 2.99 1.56 9.75
N GLU A 160 2.44 2.77 9.89
CA GLU A 160 1.86 3.51 8.76
C GLU A 160 2.94 3.94 7.76
N VAL A 161 4.06 4.47 8.23
CA VAL A 161 5.16 4.90 7.39
C VAL A 161 5.81 3.70 6.72
N TYR A 162 6.03 2.61 7.46
CA TYR A 162 6.57 1.36 6.94
C TYR A 162 5.69 0.80 5.82
N GLY A 163 4.37 0.75 6.03
CA GLY A 163 3.41 0.33 5.00
C GLY A 163 3.53 1.16 3.71
N LYS A 164 3.51 2.49 3.83
CA LYS A 164 3.62 3.43 2.69
C LYS A 164 4.95 3.26 1.94
N VAL A 165 6.07 3.16 2.68
CA VAL A 165 7.40 2.97 2.07
C VAL A 165 7.48 1.62 1.38
N LEU A 166 7.00 0.56 2.03
CA LEU A 166 7.01 -0.78 1.46
C LEU A 166 6.17 -0.86 0.19
N GLU A 167 5.01 -0.20 0.14
CA GLU A 167 4.18 -0.10 -1.06
C GLU A 167 4.95 0.53 -2.24
N VAL A 168 5.63 1.65 -2.00
CA VAL A 168 6.47 2.32 -3.02
C VAL A 168 7.57 1.38 -3.53
N TYR A 169 8.27 0.69 -2.62
CA TYR A 169 9.32 -0.26 -3.00
C TYR A 169 8.78 -1.48 -3.75
N ARG A 170 7.67 -2.08 -3.29
CA ARG A 170 7.00 -3.20 -3.97
C ARG A 170 6.64 -2.79 -5.39
N ARG A 171 5.97 -1.65 -5.57
CA ARG A 171 5.57 -1.16 -6.88
C ARG A 171 6.76 -0.92 -7.81
N ALA A 172 7.82 -0.26 -7.33
CA ALA A 172 9.02 -0.04 -8.13
C ALA A 172 9.70 -1.37 -8.57
N ARG A 173 9.72 -2.38 -7.69
CA ARG A 173 10.25 -3.72 -8.04
C ARG A 173 9.38 -4.43 -9.08
N ILE A 174 8.06 -4.37 -8.92
CA ILE A 174 7.09 -4.93 -9.86
C ILE A 174 7.28 -4.30 -11.24
N ASP A 175 7.32 -2.97 -11.32
CA ASP A 175 7.51 -2.22 -12.56
C ASP A 175 8.84 -2.56 -13.24
N ALA A 176 9.93 -2.65 -12.47
CA ALA A 176 11.25 -3.00 -12.98
C ALA A 176 11.33 -4.44 -13.53
N TYR A 177 10.62 -5.39 -12.91
CA TYR A 177 10.58 -6.78 -13.35
C TYR A 177 9.65 -6.94 -14.58
N LEU A 178 8.39 -6.51 -14.46
CA LEU A 178 7.40 -6.64 -15.52
C LEU A 178 7.75 -5.80 -16.75
N GLY A 179 8.47 -4.69 -16.56
CA GLY A 179 8.95 -3.81 -17.61
C GLY A 179 9.85 -4.51 -18.66
N ARG A 180 10.48 -5.64 -18.29
CA ARG A 180 11.33 -6.46 -19.16
C ARG A 180 10.55 -7.29 -20.17
N TYR A 181 9.29 -7.57 -19.86
CA TYR A 181 8.42 -8.41 -20.68
C TYR A 181 7.53 -7.52 -21.53
N ARG A 182 7.46 -7.83 -22.82
CA ARG A 182 6.46 -7.18 -23.67
C ARG A 182 5.07 -7.81 -23.51
N GLU A 183 5.02 -9.05 -23.06
CA GLU A 183 3.80 -9.82 -22.79
C GLU A 183 4.18 -10.96 -21.82
N ILE A 184 3.33 -11.19 -20.81
CA ILE A 184 3.36 -12.39 -19.97
C ILE A 184 2.02 -13.08 -20.19
N PRO A 185 1.97 -14.36 -20.63
CA PRO A 185 0.70 -15.05 -20.79
C PRO A 185 0.04 -15.24 -19.43
N VAL A 186 -1.13 -14.62 -19.25
CA VAL A 186 -2.04 -14.85 -18.12
C VAL A 186 -3.23 -15.63 -18.67
N LEU A 187 -3.35 -16.91 -18.31
CA LEU A 187 -4.32 -17.82 -18.89
C LEU A 187 -5.54 -17.94 -17.98
N THR A 188 -6.74 -17.69 -18.50
CA THR A 188 -7.99 -17.82 -17.73
C THR A 188 -8.68 -19.15 -17.98
N TYR A 189 -8.97 -19.84 -16.88
CA TYR A 189 -9.80 -21.02 -16.77
C TYR A 189 -10.92 -20.74 -15.77
N HIS A 190 -11.91 -21.64 -15.69
CA HIS A 190 -12.94 -21.60 -14.65
C HIS A 190 -13.07 -23.01 -14.05
N ARG A 191 -13.73 -23.92 -14.76
CA ARG A 191 -13.97 -25.30 -14.30
C ARG A 191 -12.96 -26.31 -14.84
N ILE A 192 -12.58 -27.29 -14.01
CA ILE A 192 -11.71 -28.42 -14.37
C ILE A 192 -12.43 -29.74 -14.14
N LEU A 193 -12.86 -30.37 -15.24
CA LEU A 193 -13.76 -31.53 -15.20
C LEU A 193 -13.05 -32.82 -15.61
N GLN A 194 -13.53 -33.96 -15.11
CA GLN A 194 -12.99 -35.26 -15.53
C GLN A 194 -13.36 -35.57 -16.99
N THR A 195 -14.61 -35.30 -17.34
CA THR A 195 -15.15 -35.51 -18.69
C THR A 195 -15.84 -34.26 -19.20
N ARG A 196 -16.10 -34.21 -20.51
CA ARG A 196 -16.77 -33.08 -21.14
C ARG A 196 -18.27 -33.12 -20.82
N PRO A 197 -18.86 -32.06 -20.25
CA PRO A 197 -20.29 -31.97 -20.05
C PRO A 197 -21.01 -31.84 -21.40
N SER A 198 -22.19 -32.43 -21.50
CA SER A 198 -23.05 -32.37 -22.70
C SER A 198 -23.96 -31.15 -22.73
N ASP A 199 -24.11 -30.45 -21.61
CA ASP A 199 -25.14 -29.45 -21.32
C ASP A 199 -24.60 -28.06 -20.96
N SER A 200 -23.26 -27.87 -20.98
CA SER A 200 -22.65 -26.55 -20.77
C SER A 200 -22.94 -25.61 -21.93
N LYS A 201 -23.52 -24.44 -21.64
CA LYS A 201 -23.82 -23.41 -22.64
C LYS A 201 -22.62 -22.49 -22.86
N PHE A 202 -21.94 -22.12 -21.79
CA PHE A 202 -20.84 -21.17 -21.81
C PHE A 202 -19.50 -21.80 -22.15
N ASN A 203 -19.36 -23.12 -22.03
CA ASN A 203 -18.13 -23.83 -22.34
C ASN A 203 -16.91 -23.28 -21.59
N ILE A 204 -17.12 -22.82 -20.34
CA ILE A 204 -16.06 -22.32 -19.45
C ILE A 204 -15.44 -23.47 -18.64
N TYR A 205 -15.00 -24.51 -19.33
CA TYR A 205 -14.35 -25.67 -18.73
C TYR A 205 -13.19 -26.17 -19.56
N VAL A 206 -12.25 -26.87 -18.94
CA VAL A 206 -11.31 -27.78 -19.61
C VAL A 206 -11.29 -29.11 -18.88
N THR A 207 -10.90 -30.18 -19.55
CA THR A 207 -10.76 -31.47 -18.86
C THR A 207 -9.43 -31.59 -18.11
N VAL A 208 -9.37 -32.49 -17.13
CA VAL A 208 -8.13 -32.86 -16.42
C VAL A 208 -7.02 -33.24 -17.40
N ASP A 209 -7.32 -34.05 -18.42
CA ASP A 209 -6.35 -34.46 -19.44
C ASP A 209 -5.87 -33.29 -20.31
N GLU A 210 -6.77 -32.38 -20.66
CA GLU A 210 -6.43 -31.18 -21.43
C GLU A 210 -5.49 -30.27 -20.62
N LEU A 211 -5.81 -30.02 -19.35
CA LEU A 211 -4.99 -29.18 -18.48
C LEU A 211 -3.63 -29.85 -18.18
N ASP A 212 -3.61 -31.16 -17.91
CA ASP A 212 -2.39 -31.93 -17.70
C ASP A 212 -1.44 -31.81 -18.90
N TRP A 213 -1.98 -31.95 -20.11
CA TRP A 213 -1.22 -31.76 -21.34
C TRP A 213 -0.73 -30.31 -21.48
N GLN A 214 -1.55 -29.31 -21.16
CA GLN A 214 -1.18 -27.89 -21.22
C GLN A 214 -0.02 -27.54 -20.27
N ILE A 215 -0.09 -28.00 -19.01
CA ILE A 215 0.97 -27.80 -18.02
C ILE A 215 2.27 -28.48 -18.48
N LYS A 216 2.20 -29.75 -18.92
CA LYS A 216 3.36 -30.47 -19.47
C LYS A 216 3.98 -29.72 -20.66
N ASN A 217 3.17 -29.23 -21.59
CA ASN A 217 3.64 -28.50 -22.76
C ASN A 217 4.34 -27.19 -22.38
N LEU A 218 3.79 -26.44 -21.42
CA LEU A 218 4.42 -25.21 -20.91
C LEU A 218 5.78 -25.52 -20.26
N LYS A 219 5.87 -26.56 -19.41
CA LYS A 219 7.13 -27.00 -18.79
C LYS A 219 8.18 -27.39 -19.83
N GLN A 220 7.79 -28.20 -20.83
CA GLN A 220 8.69 -28.62 -21.91
C GLN A 220 9.22 -27.43 -22.72
N ARG A 221 8.47 -26.33 -22.78
CA ARG A 221 8.87 -25.08 -23.44
C ARG A 221 9.59 -24.11 -22.51
N GLY A 222 9.92 -24.53 -21.28
CA GLY A 222 10.68 -23.78 -20.29
C GLY A 222 9.90 -22.65 -19.62
N PHE A 223 8.57 -22.70 -19.61
CA PHE A 223 7.78 -21.73 -18.84
C PHE A 223 7.87 -22.01 -17.34
N GLU A 224 7.87 -20.93 -16.56
CA GLU A 224 7.89 -20.94 -15.11
C GLU A 224 6.53 -20.43 -14.60
N PHE A 225 5.83 -21.25 -13.83
CA PHE A 225 4.54 -20.90 -13.27
C PHE A 225 4.76 -19.98 -12.07
N ILE A 226 4.30 -18.73 -12.19
CA ILE A 226 4.38 -17.74 -11.12
C ILE A 226 3.00 -17.17 -10.81
N THR A 227 2.89 -16.58 -9.64
CA THR A 227 1.66 -15.96 -9.09
C THR A 227 1.84 -14.46 -8.90
N PHE A 228 0.77 -13.72 -8.63
CA PHE A 228 0.85 -12.27 -8.40
C PHE A 228 1.47 -11.94 -7.03
N ASN A 229 1.23 -12.77 -6.01
CA ASN A 229 1.91 -12.72 -4.71
C ASN A 229 3.42 -12.87 -4.89
N GLU A 230 3.86 -13.86 -5.66
CA GLU A 230 5.28 -14.04 -5.94
C GLU A 230 5.90 -12.83 -6.65
N ILE A 231 5.17 -12.22 -7.60
CA ILE A 231 5.62 -10.98 -8.24
C ILE A 231 5.71 -9.83 -7.23
N ALA A 232 4.74 -9.71 -6.31
CA ALA A 232 4.73 -8.69 -5.26
C ALA A 232 5.87 -8.86 -4.25
N ASP A 233 6.20 -10.10 -3.89
CA ASP A 233 7.36 -10.46 -3.04
C ASP A 233 8.70 -10.33 -3.81
N GLY A 234 8.58 -10.22 -5.14
CA GLY A 234 9.64 -9.95 -6.09
C GLY A 234 10.47 -11.16 -6.48
N VAL A 235 9.81 -12.32 -6.53
CA VAL A 235 10.23 -13.48 -7.33
C VAL A 235 10.24 -13.08 -8.81
N GLN A 236 11.33 -13.41 -9.50
CA GLN A 236 11.52 -13.07 -10.91
C GLN A 236 11.70 -14.35 -11.71
N GLY A 237 10.65 -14.74 -12.43
CA GLY A 237 10.72 -15.85 -13.38
C GLY A 237 11.38 -15.41 -14.68
N LYS A 238 12.20 -16.26 -15.31
CA LYS A 238 12.86 -15.95 -16.60
C LYS A 238 11.85 -16.00 -17.75
N LYS A 239 10.96 -16.98 -17.75
CA LYS A 239 9.91 -17.16 -18.75
C LYS A 239 8.55 -17.40 -18.08
N PRO A 240 7.98 -16.35 -17.47
CA PRO A 240 6.81 -16.49 -16.62
C PRO A 240 5.54 -16.84 -17.41
N VAL A 241 4.66 -17.61 -16.77
CA VAL A 241 3.25 -17.81 -17.14
C VAL A 241 2.42 -17.80 -15.86
N ILE A 242 1.23 -17.20 -15.92
CA ILE A 242 0.29 -17.16 -14.80
C ILE A 242 -0.96 -17.94 -15.20
N LEU A 243 -1.36 -18.91 -14.39
CA LEU A 243 -2.62 -19.65 -14.55
C LEU A 243 -3.63 -19.06 -13.58
N THR A 244 -4.78 -18.62 -14.08
CA THR A 244 -5.86 -18.04 -13.27
C THR A 244 -7.15 -18.83 -13.43
N PHE A 245 -7.85 -19.06 -12.34
CA PHE A 245 -9.11 -19.80 -12.28
C PHE A 245 -10.15 -18.94 -11.58
N ASP A 246 -11.24 -18.63 -12.27
CA ASP A 246 -12.28 -17.74 -11.74
C ASP A 246 -13.37 -18.51 -11.00
N ASP A 247 -14.18 -17.77 -10.24
CA ASP A 247 -15.36 -18.20 -9.46
C ASP A 247 -15.11 -19.08 -8.23
N GLY A 248 -13.99 -19.80 -8.16
CA GLY A 248 -13.66 -20.66 -7.02
C GLY A 248 -14.49 -21.95 -6.96
N TYR A 249 -14.72 -22.58 -8.12
CA TYR A 249 -15.42 -23.87 -8.23
C TYR A 249 -14.78 -24.97 -7.38
N GLU A 250 -15.59 -25.86 -6.82
CA GLU A 250 -15.12 -27.02 -6.03
C GLU A 250 -14.16 -27.92 -6.82
N ASP A 251 -14.38 -28.03 -8.12
CA ASP A 251 -13.53 -28.81 -9.02
C ASP A 251 -12.09 -28.24 -9.12
N ASN A 252 -11.85 -26.99 -8.73
CA ASN A 252 -10.50 -26.46 -8.59
C ASN A 252 -9.75 -27.09 -7.40
N TYR A 253 -10.45 -27.42 -6.31
CA TYR A 253 -9.86 -28.19 -5.21
C TYR A 253 -9.71 -29.67 -5.59
N GLN A 254 -10.76 -30.29 -6.14
CA GLN A 254 -10.79 -31.73 -6.38
C GLN A 254 -9.86 -32.16 -7.53
N ASN A 255 -9.78 -31.38 -8.60
CA ASN A 255 -9.12 -31.79 -9.85
C ASN A 255 -7.87 -30.95 -10.16
N LEU A 256 -7.93 -29.61 -9.98
CA LEU A 256 -6.77 -28.75 -10.27
C LEU A 256 -5.66 -28.90 -9.23
N LEU A 257 -5.96 -28.83 -7.92
CA LEU A 257 -4.92 -28.88 -6.89
C LEU A 257 -4.02 -30.13 -6.97
N PRO A 258 -4.55 -31.36 -7.18
CA PRO A 258 -3.71 -32.54 -7.41
C PRO A 258 -2.82 -32.43 -8.65
N LEU A 259 -3.32 -31.80 -9.74
CA LEU A 259 -2.52 -31.57 -10.96
C LEU A 259 -1.38 -30.60 -10.68
N LEU A 260 -1.64 -29.50 -9.97
CA LEU A 260 -0.60 -28.53 -9.60
C LEU A 260 0.50 -29.18 -8.77
N LYS A 261 0.13 -29.98 -7.76
CA LYS A 261 1.08 -30.75 -6.93
C LYS A 261 1.91 -31.72 -7.77
N ARG A 262 1.27 -32.49 -8.66
CA ARG A 262 1.95 -33.46 -9.53
C ARG A 262 2.99 -32.80 -10.44
N HIS A 263 2.72 -31.57 -10.86
CA HIS A 263 3.59 -30.84 -11.78
C HIS A 263 4.52 -29.84 -11.13
N ASP A 264 4.45 -29.64 -9.82
CA ASP A 264 5.10 -28.52 -9.13
C ASP A 264 4.81 -27.20 -9.85
N ALA A 265 3.53 -26.99 -10.17
CA ALA A 265 3.02 -25.82 -10.86
C ALA A 265 2.22 -24.94 -9.88
N LYS A 266 2.11 -23.65 -10.21
CA LYS A 266 1.38 -22.68 -9.41
C LYS A 266 0.23 -22.05 -10.19
N ALA A 267 -0.79 -21.63 -9.47
CA ALA A 267 -1.96 -20.97 -10.02
C ALA A 267 -2.54 -19.93 -9.05
N VAL A 268 -3.41 -19.08 -9.58
CA VAL A 268 -4.23 -18.14 -8.82
C VAL A 268 -5.69 -18.57 -8.95
N ILE A 269 -6.39 -18.73 -7.83
CA ILE A 269 -7.84 -18.95 -7.82
C ILE A 269 -8.51 -17.67 -7.31
N TYR A 270 -9.42 -17.10 -8.11
CA TYR A 270 -10.25 -15.96 -7.72
C TYR A 270 -11.53 -16.47 -7.07
N ALA A 271 -11.65 -16.30 -5.76
CA ALA A 271 -12.79 -16.75 -4.98
C ALA A 271 -13.70 -15.58 -4.59
N LEU A 272 -14.99 -15.87 -4.37
CA LEU A 272 -15.95 -14.91 -3.83
C LEU A 272 -15.71 -14.65 -2.34
N GLY A 273 -15.86 -13.39 -1.93
CA GLY A 273 -15.78 -12.98 -0.53
C GLY A 273 -17.00 -13.41 0.31
N ASP A 274 -18.20 -13.49 -0.28
CA ASP A 274 -19.37 -14.05 0.38
C ASP A 274 -19.31 -15.58 0.37
N ARG A 275 -18.82 -16.14 1.48
CA ARG A 275 -18.65 -17.59 1.64
C ARG A 275 -19.97 -18.34 1.85
N ALA A 276 -21.11 -17.65 1.97
CA ALA A 276 -22.43 -18.28 2.01
C ALA A 276 -22.92 -18.70 0.61
N ILE A 277 -22.35 -18.15 -0.46
CA ILE A 277 -22.65 -18.55 -1.83
C ILE A 277 -21.97 -19.88 -2.11
N ARG A 278 -22.76 -20.92 -2.45
CA ARG A 278 -22.27 -22.30 -2.64
C ARG A 278 -22.35 -22.80 -4.08
N ASN A 279 -22.88 -22.02 -5.02
CA ASN A 279 -23.00 -22.40 -6.42
C ASN A 279 -22.92 -21.18 -7.36
N ASN A 280 -22.77 -21.45 -8.66
CA ASN A 280 -22.72 -20.49 -9.76
C ASN A 280 -24.07 -19.87 -10.12
N ARG A 281 -24.82 -19.37 -9.13
CA ARG A 281 -26.19 -18.84 -9.32
C ARG A 281 -26.32 -17.78 -10.43
N TRP A 282 -25.27 -17.01 -10.70
CA TRP A 282 -25.24 -15.99 -11.76
C TRP A 282 -25.27 -16.60 -13.17
N ASP A 283 -24.66 -17.76 -13.36
CA ASP A 283 -24.65 -18.50 -14.63
C ASP A 283 -25.86 -19.41 -14.75
N MET A 284 -26.35 -19.99 -13.64
CA MET A 284 -27.60 -20.74 -13.59
C MET A 284 -28.79 -19.89 -14.08
N ALA A 285 -28.84 -18.61 -13.68
CA ALA A 285 -29.85 -17.66 -14.16
C ALA A 285 -29.86 -17.48 -15.68
N ARG A 286 -28.77 -17.87 -16.37
CA ARG A 286 -28.59 -17.80 -17.82
C ARG A 286 -28.60 -19.19 -18.47
N GLY A 287 -28.88 -20.23 -17.67
CA GLY A 287 -29.09 -21.61 -18.10
C GLY A 287 -27.83 -22.47 -18.19
N GLU A 288 -26.74 -22.10 -17.51
CA GLU A 288 -25.62 -23.01 -17.26
C GLU A 288 -26.00 -24.02 -16.16
N PRO A 289 -25.53 -25.28 -16.20
CA PRO A 289 -25.77 -26.25 -15.13
C PRO A 289 -25.23 -25.77 -13.78
N GLU A 290 -25.89 -26.20 -12.70
CA GLU A 290 -25.41 -25.96 -11.34
C GLU A 290 -24.03 -26.60 -11.13
N ALA A 291 -23.14 -25.84 -10.50
CA ALA A 291 -21.82 -26.29 -10.13
C ALA A 291 -21.46 -25.75 -8.73
N PRO A 292 -20.98 -26.62 -7.82
CA PRO A 292 -20.64 -26.20 -6.46
C PRO A 292 -19.37 -25.33 -6.46
N LEU A 293 -19.35 -24.35 -5.55
CA LEU A 293 -18.16 -23.57 -5.20
C LEU A 293 -17.45 -24.22 -4.01
N MET A 294 -16.14 -23.99 -3.90
CA MET A 294 -15.37 -24.46 -2.76
C MET A 294 -15.95 -23.96 -1.45
N ASN A 295 -15.97 -24.82 -0.44
CA ASN A 295 -16.16 -24.39 0.95
C ASN A 295 -14.87 -23.80 1.54
N ASP A 296 -14.95 -23.34 2.79
CA ASP A 296 -13.84 -22.64 3.45
C ASP A 296 -12.67 -23.57 3.74
N GLU A 297 -12.92 -24.81 4.14
CA GLU A 297 -11.87 -25.81 4.38
C GLU A 297 -11.09 -26.14 3.10
N GLN A 298 -11.80 -26.29 1.98
CA GLN A 298 -11.22 -26.54 0.66
C GLN A 298 -10.37 -25.36 0.18
N LEU A 299 -10.87 -24.13 0.33
CA LEU A 299 -10.13 -22.93 -0.06
C LEU A 299 -8.88 -22.72 0.82
N ILE A 300 -8.98 -22.95 2.13
CA ILE A 300 -7.83 -22.96 3.05
C ILE A 300 -6.83 -24.04 2.66
N ALA A 301 -7.29 -25.24 2.29
CA ALA A 301 -6.42 -26.33 1.86
C ALA A 301 -5.68 -26.01 0.55
N CYS A 302 -6.35 -25.35 -0.41
CA CYS A 302 -5.71 -24.80 -1.60
C CYS A 302 -4.62 -23.80 -1.22
N HIS A 303 -4.93 -22.81 -0.38
CA HIS A 303 -3.97 -21.79 0.05
C HIS A 303 -2.74 -22.41 0.76
N ARG A 304 -2.97 -23.28 1.76
CA ARG A 304 -1.90 -23.93 2.56
C ARG A 304 -1.02 -24.89 1.76
N SER A 305 -1.44 -25.28 0.55
CA SER A 305 -0.68 -26.19 -0.29
C SER A 305 0.65 -25.59 -0.80
N GLY A 306 0.72 -24.25 -0.89
CA GLY A 306 1.82 -23.54 -1.52
C GLY A 306 1.79 -23.55 -3.06
N GLN A 307 0.85 -24.25 -3.69
CA GLN A 307 0.63 -24.23 -5.14
C GLN A 307 -0.39 -23.16 -5.58
N VAL A 308 -1.24 -22.69 -4.67
CA VAL A 308 -2.35 -21.79 -5.01
C VAL A 308 -2.25 -20.47 -4.26
N GLU A 309 -2.18 -19.38 -5.01
CA GLU A 309 -2.57 -18.05 -4.54
C GLU A 309 -4.10 -17.93 -4.58
N VAL A 310 -4.70 -17.35 -3.54
CA VAL A 310 -6.12 -16.96 -3.57
C VAL A 310 -6.19 -15.46 -3.88
N GLY A 311 -6.91 -15.12 -4.94
CA GLY A 311 -7.30 -13.75 -5.29
C GLY A 311 -8.79 -13.51 -5.01
N SER A 312 -9.21 -12.25 -5.10
CA SER A 312 -10.60 -11.84 -4.84
C SER A 312 -11.41 -11.72 -6.13
N HIS A 313 -12.66 -12.20 -6.15
CA HIS A 313 -13.59 -12.09 -7.28
C HIS A 313 -14.87 -11.31 -6.95
N GLY A 314 -14.75 -10.34 -6.03
CA GLY A 314 -15.89 -9.62 -5.47
C GLY A 314 -16.63 -10.41 -4.40
N MET A 315 -17.58 -9.76 -3.72
CA MET A 315 -18.35 -10.42 -2.67
C MET A 315 -19.31 -11.45 -3.26
N SER A 316 -20.06 -11.06 -4.29
CA SER A 316 -21.23 -11.84 -4.73
C SER A 316 -21.36 -12.00 -6.25
N HIS A 317 -20.26 -11.77 -6.99
CA HIS A 317 -20.18 -11.87 -8.46
C HIS A 317 -21.11 -10.88 -9.20
N ARG A 318 -21.23 -9.65 -8.68
CA ARG A 318 -22.04 -8.59 -9.33
C ARG A 318 -21.24 -7.89 -10.42
N HIS A 319 -21.93 -7.46 -11.48
CA HIS A 319 -21.31 -6.71 -12.56
C HIS A 319 -21.01 -5.27 -12.13
N LEU A 320 -19.77 -5.01 -11.70
CA LEU A 320 -19.38 -3.77 -11.01
C LEU A 320 -19.77 -2.49 -11.75
N PRO A 321 -19.58 -2.34 -13.08
CA PRO A 321 -19.98 -1.13 -13.81
C PRO A 321 -21.47 -0.78 -13.72
N GLN A 322 -22.34 -1.75 -13.40
CA GLN A 322 -23.79 -1.54 -13.24
C GLN A 322 -24.19 -1.13 -11.81
N LEU A 323 -23.25 -1.14 -10.87
CA LEU A 323 -23.50 -0.81 -9.47
C LEU A 323 -23.34 0.68 -9.20
N THR A 324 -23.90 1.14 -8.09
CA THR A 324 -23.53 2.44 -7.52
C THR A 324 -22.09 2.45 -7.02
N VAL A 325 -21.55 3.64 -6.72
CA VAL A 325 -20.19 3.80 -6.19
C VAL A 325 -19.99 3.00 -4.91
N ASP A 326 -20.93 3.10 -3.96
CA ASP A 326 -20.83 2.46 -2.65
C ASP A 326 -21.00 0.94 -2.74
N GLU A 327 -21.90 0.46 -3.60
CA GLU A 327 -22.08 -0.98 -3.83
C GLU A 327 -20.84 -1.62 -4.46
N ALA A 328 -20.23 -0.97 -5.47
CA ALA A 328 -19.00 -1.44 -6.07
C ALA A 328 -17.84 -1.43 -5.06
N LEU A 329 -17.74 -0.37 -4.26
CA LEU A 329 -16.74 -0.26 -3.20
C LEU A 329 -16.89 -1.40 -2.18
N HIS A 330 -18.13 -1.69 -1.76
CA HIS A 330 -18.44 -2.79 -0.86
C HIS A 330 -18.05 -4.15 -1.45
N GLU A 331 -18.42 -4.44 -2.71
CA GLU A 331 -18.01 -5.68 -3.39
C GLU A 331 -16.48 -5.87 -3.42
N ILE A 332 -15.72 -4.79 -3.58
CA ILE A 332 -14.26 -4.81 -3.68
C ILE A 332 -13.59 -4.95 -2.30
N GLN A 333 -13.98 -4.09 -1.35
CA GLN A 333 -13.32 -3.97 -0.04
C GLN A 333 -13.70 -5.11 0.91
N GLU A 334 -14.99 -5.45 1.01
CA GLU A 334 -15.43 -6.52 1.91
C GLU A 334 -14.97 -7.88 1.42
N SER A 335 -14.82 -8.07 0.11
CA SER A 335 -14.28 -9.30 -0.44
C SER A 335 -12.81 -9.50 -0.04
N LYS A 336 -12.01 -8.44 -0.11
CA LYS A 336 -10.62 -8.45 0.39
C LYS A 336 -10.60 -8.87 1.85
N ARG A 337 -11.35 -8.13 2.69
CA ARG A 337 -11.38 -8.32 4.14
C ARG A 337 -11.83 -9.73 4.53
N SER A 338 -12.89 -10.23 3.90
CA SER A 338 -13.43 -11.57 4.15
C SER A 338 -12.40 -12.66 3.87
N LEU A 339 -11.74 -12.59 2.71
CA LEU A 339 -10.73 -13.58 2.30
C LEU A 339 -9.45 -13.48 3.12
N GLU A 340 -8.99 -12.26 3.44
CA GLU A 340 -7.83 -12.04 4.32
C GLU A 340 -8.08 -12.58 5.72
N ASN A 341 -9.29 -12.37 6.27
CA ASN A 341 -9.68 -12.93 7.57
C ASN A 341 -9.75 -14.45 7.55
N LEU A 342 -10.25 -15.04 6.46
CA LEU A 342 -10.36 -16.49 6.32
C LEU A 342 -8.99 -17.17 6.22
N LEU A 343 -8.06 -16.57 5.47
CA LEU A 343 -6.77 -17.18 5.14
C LEU A 343 -5.64 -16.77 6.08
N GLY A 344 -5.76 -15.62 6.76
CA GLY A 344 -4.69 -15.02 7.54
C GLY A 344 -3.53 -14.53 6.67
N ALA A 345 -3.79 -14.17 5.41
CA ALA A 345 -2.80 -13.74 4.43
C ALA A 345 -3.34 -12.59 3.58
N GLU A 346 -2.44 -11.72 3.11
CA GLU A 346 -2.77 -10.58 2.24
C GLU A 346 -3.31 -11.04 0.87
N ILE A 347 -4.36 -10.40 0.39
CA ILE A 347 -4.91 -10.63 -0.96
C ILE A 347 -4.47 -9.49 -1.89
N VAL A 348 -3.54 -9.76 -2.80
CA VAL A 348 -2.92 -8.72 -3.65
C VAL A 348 -3.60 -8.53 -5.00
N SER A 349 -4.44 -9.46 -5.44
CA SER A 349 -5.04 -9.49 -6.77
C SER A 349 -6.57 -9.53 -6.73
N PHE A 350 -7.22 -8.75 -7.61
CA PHE A 350 -8.67 -8.69 -7.77
C PHE A 350 -9.06 -8.97 -9.22
N ALA A 351 -9.83 -10.01 -9.49
CA ALA A 351 -10.44 -10.24 -10.79
C ALA A 351 -11.82 -9.60 -10.85
N TYR A 352 -12.04 -8.76 -11.85
CA TYR A 352 -13.34 -8.13 -12.05
C TYR A 352 -14.34 -9.19 -12.53
N PRO A 353 -15.53 -9.35 -11.90
CA PRO A 353 -16.59 -10.20 -12.42
C PRO A 353 -16.89 -9.85 -13.88
N TYR A 354 -17.01 -10.85 -14.75
CA TYR A 354 -17.15 -10.70 -16.20
C TYR A 354 -15.96 -10.03 -16.92
N GLY A 355 -14.92 -9.63 -16.18
CA GLY A 355 -13.72 -8.97 -16.66
C GLY A 355 -13.90 -7.51 -17.09
N ASP A 356 -15.03 -6.90 -16.76
CA ASP A 356 -15.34 -5.51 -17.12
C ASP A 356 -15.01 -4.53 -15.98
N CYS A 357 -14.43 -3.39 -16.34
CA CYS A 357 -14.00 -2.36 -15.40
C CYS A 357 -13.78 -1.03 -16.12
N GLY A 358 -14.05 0.07 -15.44
CA GLY A 358 -13.71 1.43 -15.83
C GLY A 358 -12.78 2.12 -14.82
N ALA A 359 -12.60 3.43 -14.99
CA ALA A 359 -11.74 4.23 -14.13
C ALA A 359 -12.16 4.19 -12.66
N ARG A 360 -13.47 4.11 -12.40
CA ARG A 360 -14.03 4.01 -11.05
C ARG A 360 -13.59 2.72 -10.37
N GLU A 361 -13.80 1.57 -11.00
CA GLU A 361 -13.48 0.26 -10.43
C GLU A 361 -11.99 0.13 -10.19
N THR A 362 -11.16 0.55 -11.15
CA THR A 362 -9.70 0.51 -10.99
C THR A 362 -9.24 1.37 -9.82
N GLU A 363 -9.85 2.54 -9.62
CA GLU A 363 -9.51 3.41 -8.50
C GLU A 363 -9.95 2.82 -7.16
N GLN A 364 -11.13 2.21 -7.10
CA GLN A 364 -11.61 1.52 -5.90
C GLN A 364 -10.76 0.29 -5.55
N VAL A 365 -10.34 -0.50 -6.54
CA VAL A 365 -9.39 -1.62 -6.37
C VAL A 365 -8.06 -1.11 -5.82
N ARG A 366 -7.54 0.01 -6.35
CA ARG A 366 -6.32 0.64 -5.84
C ARG A 366 -6.48 1.10 -4.39
N GLN A 367 -7.58 1.80 -4.07
CA GLN A 367 -7.87 2.31 -2.73
C GLN A 367 -8.10 1.19 -1.70
N ALA A 368 -8.62 0.03 -2.14
CA ALA A 368 -8.74 -1.16 -1.32
C ALA A 368 -7.39 -1.87 -1.06
N GLY A 369 -6.29 -1.38 -1.66
CA GLY A 369 -4.95 -1.93 -1.44
C GLY A 369 -4.67 -3.21 -2.22
N TYR A 370 -5.35 -3.44 -3.35
CA TYR A 370 -4.90 -4.47 -4.30
C TYR A 370 -3.76 -3.92 -5.17
N LEU A 371 -2.78 -4.78 -5.45
CA LEU A 371 -1.65 -4.47 -6.34
C LEU A 371 -1.97 -4.76 -7.81
N PHE A 372 -2.84 -5.74 -8.06
CA PHE A 372 -3.20 -6.17 -9.40
C PHE A 372 -4.73 -6.22 -9.57
N GLY A 373 -5.20 -5.67 -10.69
CA GLY A 373 -6.58 -5.74 -11.14
C GLY A 373 -6.65 -6.51 -12.45
N ILE A 374 -7.48 -7.54 -12.50
CA ILE A 374 -7.42 -8.59 -13.52
C ILE A 374 -8.69 -8.54 -14.36
N ALA A 375 -8.53 -8.06 -15.57
CA ALA A 375 -9.59 -7.98 -16.57
C ALA A 375 -9.64 -9.27 -17.40
N THR A 376 -10.60 -9.37 -18.33
CA THR A 376 -10.59 -10.43 -19.34
C THR A 376 -9.75 -10.00 -20.54
N VAL A 377 -10.28 -9.08 -21.33
CA VAL A 377 -9.79 -8.73 -22.66
C VAL A 377 -9.46 -7.25 -22.79
N SER A 378 -9.83 -6.45 -21.81
CA SER A 378 -9.44 -5.04 -21.72
C SER A 378 -8.04 -4.88 -21.12
N GLY A 379 -7.42 -3.72 -21.34
CA GLY A 379 -6.07 -3.40 -20.85
C GLY A 379 -4.95 -3.55 -21.89
N PRO A 380 -3.74 -3.05 -21.56
CA PRO A 380 -2.59 -3.04 -22.45
C PRO A 380 -2.01 -4.44 -22.69
N THR A 381 -1.28 -4.61 -23.80
CA THR A 381 -0.56 -5.87 -24.07
C THR A 381 0.59 -6.10 -23.09
N LYS A 382 1.23 -5.01 -22.64
CA LYS A 382 2.29 -5.05 -21.64
C LYS A 382 1.67 -4.82 -20.27
N MET A 383 1.75 -5.83 -19.41
CA MET A 383 1.19 -5.80 -18.06
C MET A 383 1.66 -4.58 -17.24
N ALA A 384 2.94 -4.21 -17.36
CA ALA A 384 3.52 -3.07 -16.64
C ALA A 384 2.94 -1.71 -17.03
N ASP A 385 2.23 -1.59 -18.16
CA ASP A 385 1.62 -0.33 -18.56
C ASP A 385 0.35 -0.03 -17.75
N ASP A 386 -0.31 -1.06 -17.20
CA ASP A 386 -1.47 -0.92 -16.31
C ASP A 386 -1.67 -2.19 -15.46
N LEU A 387 -1.18 -2.16 -14.22
CA LEU A 387 -1.29 -3.29 -13.29
C LEU A 387 -2.74 -3.53 -12.82
N LEU A 388 -3.64 -2.57 -13.00
CA LEU A 388 -5.03 -2.66 -12.56
C LEU A 388 -5.99 -3.09 -13.67
N ARG A 389 -5.47 -3.29 -14.89
CA ARG A 389 -6.19 -3.86 -16.04
C ARG A 389 -5.32 -4.91 -16.74
N VAL A 390 -4.90 -5.91 -15.98
CA VAL A 390 -4.14 -7.05 -16.52
C VAL A 390 -5.03 -7.84 -17.47
N ARG A 391 -4.63 -7.89 -18.74
CA ARG A 391 -5.30 -8.66 -19.78
C ARG A 391 -4.99 -10.15 -19.63
N ARG A 392 -5.99 -10.99 -19.89
CA ARG A 392 -5.88 -12.46 -19.88
C ARG A 392 -6.21 -13.10 -21.23
N ILE A 393 -5.93 -14.39 -21.32
CA ILE A 393 -6.15 -15.23 -22.49
C ILE A 393 -7.05 -16.39 -22.09
N THR A 394 -8.32 -16.32 -22.47
CA THR A 394 -9.30 -17.36 -22.12
C THR A 394 -8.98 -18.69 -22.76
N MET A 395 -9.05 -19.75 -21.97
CA MET A 395 -8.86 -21.13 -22.38
C MET A 395 -10.20 -21.85 -22.42
N PHE A 396 -10.65 -22.12 -23.65
CA PHE A 396 -11.89 -22.84 -23.96
C PHE A 396 -11.59 -24.32 -24.22
N PRO A 397 -12.59 -25.21 -24.08
CA PRO A 397 -12.46 -26.61 -24.44
C PRO A 397 -12.10 -26.73 -25.92
N ASN A 398 -11.43 -27.82 -26.31
CA ASN A 398 -10.91 -28.02 -27.67
C ASN A 398 -9.82 -27.04 -28.14
N THR A 399 -9.16 -26.30 -27.24
CA THR A 399 -7.94 -25.56 -27.63
C THR A 399 -6.84 -26.57 -28.03
N LYS A 400 -6.78 -26.91 -29.32
CA LYS A 400 -5.81 -27.87 -29.90
C LYS A 400 -4.37 -27.34 -29.79
N ALA A 401 -3.40 -28.23 -29.97
CA ALA A 401 -1.97 -27.92 -29.81
C ALA A 401 -1.50 -26.64 -30.52
N ALA A 402 -1.86 -26.45 -31.80
CA ALA A 402 -1.51 -25.24 -32.54
C ALA A 402 -2.13 -23.96 -31.95
N GLY A 403 -3.39 -24.04 -31.49
CA GLY A 403 -4.08 -22.94 -30.83
C GLY A 403 -3.44 -22.60 -29.49
N PHE A 404 -3.09 -23.61 -28.70
CA PHE A 404 -2.40 -23.42 -27.42
C PHE A 404 -1.02 -22.80 -27.60
N PHE A 405 -0.23 -23.31 -28.56
CA PHE A 405 1.07 -22.75 -28.89
C PHE A 405 0.96 -21.27 -29.29
N LYS A 406 -0.01 -20.95 -30.15
CA LYS A 406 -0.26 -19.57 -30.57
C LYS A 406 -0.61 -18.69 -29.37
N LYS A 407 -1.57 -19.09 -28.53
CA LYS A 407 -2.01 -18.33 -27.34
C LYS A 407 -0.88 -18.09 -26.34
N THR A 408 0.11 -18.96 -26.27
CA THR A 408 1.24 -18.88 -25.34
C THR A 408 2.54 -18.39 -26.01
N SER A 409 2.47 -17.86 -27.24
CA SER A 409 3.66 -17.45 -28.00
C SER A 409 4.23 -16.07 -27.62
N GLY A 410 3.51 -15.27 -26.83
CA GLY A 410 3.84 -13.86 -26.57
C GLY A 410 3.61 -12.93 -27.78
N TRP A 411 2.99 -13.44 -28.86
CA TRP A 411 2.55 -12.67 -30.02
C TRP A 411 1.02 -12.67 -30.16
N TYR A 412 0.31 -13.51 -29.41
CA TYR A 412 -1.14 -13.72 -29.57
C TYR A 412 -1.94 -12.44 -29.42
N LEU A 413 -1.69 -11.67 -28.35
CA LEU A 413 -2.43 -10.44 -28.08
C LEU A 413 -2.18 -9.39 -29.18
N ARG A 414 -0.96 -9.32 -29.70
CA ARG A 414 -0.63 -8.46 -30.85
C ARG A 414 -1.36 -8.89 -32.11
N TYR A 415 -1.40 -10.19 -32.37
CA TYR A 415 -2.16 -10.73 -33.48
C TYR A 415 -3.64 -10.37 -33.40
N CYS A 416 -4.26 -10.50 -32.22
CA CYS A 416 -5.64 -10.10 -32.00
C CYS A 416 -5.84 -8.61 -32.27
N LYS A 417 -4.98 -7.75 -31.70
CA LYS A 417 -4.99 -6.30 -31.93
C LYS A 417 -4.87 -5.95 -33.42
N LEU A 418 -3.93 -6.58 -34.14
CA LEU A 418 -3.74 -6.38 -35.58
C LEU A 418 -4.95 -6.83 -36.42
N LYS A 419 -5.73 -7.79 -35.94
CA LYS A 419 -6.94 -8.28 -36.61
C LYS A 419 -8.20 -7.49 -36.23
N GLY A 420 -8.07 -6.40 -35.46
CA GLY A 420 -9.21 -5.65 -34.92
C GLY A 420 -10.09 -6.51 -34.00
N LYS A 421 -9.54 -7.62 -33.49
CA LYS A 421 -10.20 -8.47 -32.50
C LYS A 421 -9.79 -7.97 -31.13
N ASP A 422 -10.30 -6.80 -30.77
CA ASP A 422 -10.51 -6.50 -29.36
C ASP A 422 -11.74 -7.32 -28.99
N PHE A 423 -11.49 -8.46 -28.33
CA PHE A 423 -12.57 -9.21 -27.71
C PHE A 423 -13.16 -8.37 -26.58
#